data_AF-A0A5R8VR83-F1
#
_entry.id   AF-A0A5R8VR83-F1
#
_cell.length_a   1.000
_cell.length_b   1.000
_cell.length_c   1.000
_cell.angle_alpha   90.00
_cell.angle_beta   90.00
_cell.angle_gamma   90.00
#
_symmetry.space_group_name_H-M   'P 1'
#
loop_
_entity.id
_entity.type
_entity.pdbx_description
1 polymer ?
#
loop_
_entity_poly.entity_id
_entity_poly.type
_entity_poly.pdbx_seq_one_letter_code
_entity_poly.pdbx_strand_id
1 'polypeptide(L)'
;MTAEWTLREADLPALATAPALPGVLPGSGFADPASADIVQTHLDNVVPALDSLRSQSGLLAAWGVELAQRLLRGQRLLAAGNGGSAAEAQHLTAELVGRFDGERVPFSAISLHAESSAVTAIANDYGYDEVFARQVRAHGRSGDVLMLLSTSGKSPNLLRAAEAAAKLNITTWALTGVGPNPLTEACDEAVMVDALSANAQEGHLIALHAMCRAFDLEVGRRSAVDAGLQKRGGRA
;
A
#
# COMPACT_ATOMS: atom_id res chain seq x y z
N MET A 1 15.07 24.36 6.69
CA MET A 1 14.86 23.83 8.06
C MET A 1 14.61 22.35 7.95
N THR A 2 15.66 21.54 7.97
CA THR A 2 15.54 20.08 8.02
C THR A 2 15.47 19.72 9.50
N ALA A 3 14.28 19.34 9.97
CA ALA A 3 14.15 18.75 11.29
C ALA A 3 14.85 17.38 11.23
N GLU A 4 16.11 17.33 11.67
CA GLU A 4 16.80 16.09 12.03
C GLU A 4 16.15 15.52 13.31
N TRP A 5 14.96 14.98 13.17
CA TRP A 5 14.30 14.15 14.19
C TRP A 5 13.71 12.91 13.53
N THR A 6 14.53 12.17 12.79
CA THR A 6 14.10 10.89 12.23
C THR A 6 14.92 9.80 12.84
N LEU A 7 14.27 9.03 13.73
CA LEU A 7 14.75 7.70 14.11
C LEU A 7 14.99 6.91 12.82
N ARG A 8 16.16 6.28 12.72
CA ARG A 8 16.58 5.42 11.62
C ARG A 8 16.52 3.97 12.07
N GLU A 9 16.62 3.03 11.12
CA GLU A 9 16.69 1.60 11.46
C GLU A 9 17.83 1.28 12.45
N ALA A 10 18.94 2.04 12.38
CA ALA A 10 20.05 1.92 13.33
C ALA A 10 19.67 2.25 14.80
N ASP A 11 18.56 2.97 15.01
CA ASP A 11 18.08 3.39 16.34
C ASP A 11 17.11 2.37 16.96
N LEU A 12 16.69 1.33 16.21
CA LEU A 12 15.78 0.28 16.70
C LEU A 12 16.24 -0.39 18.00
N PRO A 13 17.53 -0.71 18.22
CA PRO A 13 17.99 -1.30 19.47
C PRO A 13 17.72 -0.39 20.68
N ALA A 14 17.80 0.93 20.52
CA ALA A 14 17.53 1.89 21.58
C ALA A 14 16.03 2.01 21.89
N LEU A 15 15.17 1.79 20.89
CA LEU A 15 13.71 1.76 21.08
C LEU A 15 13.22 0.49 21.79
N ALA A 16 13.96 -0.62 21.66
CA ALA A 16 13.63 -1.88 22.35
C ALA A 16 13.79 -1.78 23.87
N THR A 17 14.62 -0.84 24.35
CA THR A 17 14.76 -0.49 25.77
C THR A 17 13.87 0.71 26.08
N ALA A 18 12.55 0.53 26.00
CA ALA A 18 11.59 1.60 26.26
C ALA A 18 11.80 2.19 27.67
N PRO A 19 11.84 3.53 27.83
CA PRO A 19 11.91 4.14 29.15
C PRO A 19 10.64 3.78 29.95
N ALA A 20 10.80 3.62 31.27
CA ALA A 20 9.65 3.36 32.14
C ALA A 20 8.63 4.50 32.01
N LEU A 21 7.40 4.16 31.62
CA LEU A 21 6.30 5.12 31.66
C LEU A 21 6.02 5.50 33.13
N PRO A 22 5.61 6.75 33.40
CA PRO A 22 5.12 7.10 34.73
C PRO A 22 3.94 6.19 35.10
N GLY A 23 3.83 5.82 36.39
CA GLY A 23 2.82 4.87 36.87
C GLY A 23 1.36 5.28 36.57
N VAL A 24 1.12 6.56 36.30
CA VAL A 24 -0.14 7.09 35.75
C VAL A 24 0.21 8.11 34.66
N LEU A 25 -0.25 7.87 33.43
CA LEU A 25 -0.14 8.83 32.33
C LEU A 25 -1.16 9.96 32.50
N PRO A 26 -0.81 11.23 32.26
CA PRO A 26 -1.77 12.33 32.26
C PRO A 26 -2.96 12.03 31.33
N GLY A 27 -4.18 12.26 31.81
CA GLY A 27 -5.41 12.05 31.03
C GLY A 27 -6.01 10.62 31.12
N SER A 28 -5.33 9.66 31.75
CA SER A 28 -5.86 8.30 31.91
C SER A 28 -7.07 8.21 32.86
N GLY A 29 -7.31 9.24 33.69
CA GLY A 29 -8.41 9.28 34.65
C GLY A 29 -9.83 9.31 34.03
N PHE A 30 -9.95 9.47 32.71
CA PHE A 30 -11.22 9.38 32.00
C PHE A 30 -11.56 7.95 31.55
N ALA A 31 -10.60 7.02 31.58
CA ALA A 31 -10.81 5.66 31.11
C ALA A 31 -11.42 4.80 32.23
N ASP A 32 -12.61 4.25 31.97
CA ASP A 32 -13.14 3.15 32.77
C ASP A 32 -12.49 1.81 32.36
N PRO A 33 -12.53 0.78 33.22
CA PRO A 33 -11.92 -0.51 32.93
C PRO A 33 -12.37 -1.16 31.62
N ALA A 34 -13.65 -1.05 31.24
CA ALA A 34 -14.16 -1.67 30.02
C ALA A 34 -13.63 -0.95 28.77
N SER A 35 -13.56 0.38 28.80
CA SER A 35 -12.92 1.15 27.73
C SER A 35 -11.43 0.80 27.59
N ALA A 36 -10.72 0.62 28.70
CA ALA A 36 -9.32 0.19 28.69
C ALA A 36 -9.15 -1.20 28.06
N ASP A 37 -10.01 -2.17 28.44
CA ASP A 37 -9.96 -3.54 27.92
C ASP A 37 -10.25 -3.59 26.40
N ILE A 38 -11.20 -2.79 25.91
CA ILE A 38 -11.50 -2.71 24.46
C ILE A 38 -10.30 -2.16 23.69
N VAL A 39 -9.61 -1.14 24.22
CA VAL A 39 -8.40 -0.60 23.60
C VAL A 39 -7.28 -1.64 23.59
N GLN A 40 -7.04 -2.35 24.71
CA GLN A 40 -6.05 -3.42 24.75
C GLN A 40 -6.38 -4.53 23.74
N THR A 41 -7.64 -4.93 23.66
CA THR A 41 -8.10 -5.93 22.68
C THR A 41 -7.83 -5.49 21.23
N HIS A 42 -8.07 -4.21 20.90
CA HIS A 42 -7.74 -3.68 19.58
C HIS A 42 -6.24 -3.72 19.29
N LEU A 43 -5.41 -3.33 20.26
CA LEU A 43 -3.95 -3.37 20.13
C LEU A 43 -3.44 -4.81 19.97
N ASP A 44 -3.97 -5.77 20.71
CA ASP A 44 -3.58 -7.18 20.60
C ASP A 44 -3.99 -7.78 19.24
N ASN A 45 -5.09 -7.32 18.65
CA ASN A 45 -5.58 -7.77 17.35
C ASN A 45 -4.69 -7.34 16.16
N VAL A 46 -3.69 -6.47 16.36
CA VAL A 46 -2.69 -6.18 15.33
C VAL A 46 -1.68 -7.31 15.17
N VAL A 47 -1.50 -8.15 16.19
CA VAL A 47 -0.50 -9.24 16.16
C VAL A 47 -0.85 -10.29 15.09
N PRO A 48 -2.09 -10.82 15.01
CA PRO A 48 -2.49 -11.69 13.90
C PRO A 48 -2.30 -11.04 12.51
N ALA A 49 -2.57 -9.73 12.38
CA ALA A 49 -2.33 -8.99 11.16
C ALA A 49 -0.83 -9.05 10.78
N LEU A 50 0.06 -8.72 11.71
CA LEU A 50 1.51 -8.77 11.51
C LEU A 50 2.01 -10.18 11.17
N ASP A 51 1.51 -11.21 11.85
CA ASP A 51 1.91 -12.60 11.60
C ASP A 51 1.50 -13.07 10.21
N SER A 52 0.29 -12.70 9.75
CA SER A 52 -0.16 -12.97 8.39
C SER A 52 0.71 -12.26 7.33
N LEU A 53 1.18 -11.03 7.61
CA LEU A 53 2.10 -10.33 6.70
C LEU A 53 3.50 -10.95 6.71
N ARG A 54 3.99 -11.42 7.86
CA ARG A 54 5.30 -12.10 7.95
C ARG A 54 5.32 -13.38 7.12
N SER A 55 4.25 -14.17 7.18
CA SER A 55 4.15 -15.41 6.38
C SER A 55 4.09 -15.15 4.87
N GLN A 56 3.61 -13.96 4.47
CA GLN A 56 3.52 -13.50 3.08
C GLN A 56 4.63 -12.52 2.68
N SER A 57 5.66 -12.35 3.52
CA SER A 57 6.71 -11.33 3.31
C SER A 57 7.51 -11.52 2.01
N GLY A 58 7.68 -12.77 1.57
CA GLY A 58 8.31 -13.07 0.28
C GLY A 58 7.51 -12.52 -0.92
N LEU A 59 6.18 -12.58 -0.84
CA LEU A 59 5.28 -12.03 -1.86
C LEU A 59 5.33 -10.50 -1.87
N LEU A 60 5.28 -9.86 -0.70
CA LEU A 60 5.41 -8.39 -0.58
C LEU A 60 6.75 -7.90 -1.15
N ALA A 61 7.84 -8.63 -0.90
CA ALA A 61 9.14 -8.31 -1.47
C ALA A 61 9.14 -8.46 -2.99
N ALA A 62 8.51 -9.52 -3.52
CA ALA A 62 8.37 -9.73 -4.95
C ALA A 62 7.57 -8.60 -5.62
N TRP A 63 6.44 -8.19 -5.04
CA TRP A 63 5.64 -7.06 -5.51
C TRP A 63 6.46 -5.77 -5.56
N GLY A 64 7.24 -5.45 -4.52
CA GLY A 64 8.09 -4.27 -4.51
C GLY A 64 9.12 -4.27 -5.64
N VAL A 65 9.81 -5.41 -5.84
CA VAL A 65 10.81 -5.56 -6.91
C VAL A 65 10.17 -5.47 -8.30
N GLU A 66 9.06 -6.17 -8.52
CA GLU A 66 8.36 -6.17 -9.79
C GLU A 66 7.82 -4.79 -10.15
N LEU A 67 7.19 -4.12 -9.18
CA LEU A 67 6.65 -2.79 -9.34
C LEU A 67 7.77 -1.80 -9.73
N ALA A 68 8.92 -1.87 -9.06
CA ALA A 68 10.10 -1.06 -9.40
C ALA A 68 10.55 -1.28 -10.84
N GLN A 69 10.68 -2.53 -11.26
CA GLN A 69 11.10 -2.85 -12.63
C GLN A 69 10.11 -2.39 -13.69
N ARG A 70 8.80 -2.43 -13.39
CA ARG A 70 7.76 -1.94 -14.31
C ARG A 70 7.78 -0.41 -14.41
N LEU A 71 7.78 0.29 -13.27
CA LEU A 71 7.77 1.76 -13.26
C LEU A 71 9.06 2.36 -13.87
N LEU A 72 10.21 1.72 -13.69
CA LEU A 72 11.47 2.11 -14.36
C LEU A 72 11.41 1.97 -15.89
N ARG A 73 10.53 1.11 -16.42
CA ARG A 73 10.28 0.93 -17.86
C ARG A 73 9.13 1.80 -18.38
N GLY A 74 8.62 2.72 -17.56
CA GLY A 74 7.58 3.68 -17.94
C GLY A 74 6.15 3.16 -17.80
N GLN A 75 5.93 1.97 -17.22
CA GLN A 75 4.60 1.55 -16.79
C GLN A 75 4.14 2.37 -15.57
N ARG A 76 2.86 2.29 -15.21
CA ARG A 76 2.30 2.99 -14.04
C ARG A 76 1.62 2.04 -13.05
N LEU A 77 1.44 2.55 -11.84
CA LEU A 77 0.53 1.99 -10.84
C LEU A 77 -0.80 2.75 -10.87
N LEU A 78 -1.91 2.02 -10.88
CA LEU A 78 -3.23 2.52 -10.50
C LEU A 78 -3.58 1.92 -9.13
N ALA A 79 -4.16 2.70 -8.23
CA ALA A 79 -4.56 2.23 -6.89
C ALA A 79 -5.99 2.64 -6.56
N ALA A 80 -6.76 1.72 -5.98
CA ALA A 80 -8.14 1.98 -5.55
C ALA A 80 -8.51 1.24 -4.26
N GLY A 81 -9.38 1.87 -3.48
CA GLY A 81 -9.96 1.32 -2.26
C GLY A 81 -11.17 2.16 -1.84
N ASN A 82 -11.89 1.72 -0.80
CA ASN A 82 -13.03 2.45 -0.23
C ASN A 82 -12.74 2.86 1.22
N GLY A 83 -13.18 4.05 1.64
CA GLY A 83 -13.01 4.51 3.04
C GLY A 83 -11.53 4.60 3.46
N GLY A 84 -11.17 3.97 4.58
CA GLY A 84 -9.77 3.92 5.04
C GLY A 84 -8.82 3.31 4.00
N SER A 85 -9.26 2.29 3.26
CA SER A 85 -8.47 1.70 2.17
C SER A 85 -8.29 2.64 0.98
N ALA A 86 -9.17 3.64 0.80
CA ALA A 86 -8.93 4.73 -0.14
C ALA A 86 -7.79 5.62 0.35
N ALA A 87 -7.76 5.97 1.65
CA ALA A 87 -6.65 6.75 2.21
C ALA A 87 -5.31 6.03 2.01
N GLU A 88 -5.25 4.72 2.23
CA GLU A 88 -4.07 3.89 1.97
C GLU A 88 -3.69 3.83 0.48
N ALA A 89 -4.67 3.71 -0.43
CA ALA A 89 -4.43 3.77 -1.87
C ALA A 89 -3.77 5.11 -2.27
N GLN A 90 -4.25 6.22 -1.72
CA GLN A 90 -3.67 7.55 -1.95
C GLN A 90 -2.30 7.67 -1.33
N HIS A 91 -2.12 7.17 -0.10
CA HIS A 91 -0.84 7.11 0.60
C HIS A 91 0.22 6.43 -0.27
N LEU A 92 -0.04 5.22 -0.75
CA LEU A 92 0.86 4.49 -1.65
C LEU A 92 1.25 5.32 -2.88
N THR A 93 0.27 5.95 -3.53
CA THR A 93 0.57 6.73 -4.74
C THR A 93 1.41 7.97 -4.43
N ALA A 94 1.19 8.60 -3.27
CA ALA A 94 1.99 9.74 -2.82
C ALA A 94 3.45 9.35 -2.52
N GLU A 95 3.66 8.18 -1.91
CA GLU A 95 5.00 7.64 -1.64
C GLU A 95 5.79 7.36 -2.94
N LEU A 96 5.12 6.90 -4.00
CA LEU A 96 5.76 6.61 -5.28
C LEU A 96 6.02 7.87 -6.11
N VAL A 97 5.06 8.81 -6.16
CA VAL A 97 5.18 10.08 -6.90
C VAL A 97 6.16 11.02 -6.20
N GLY A 98 6.13 11.09 -4.88
CA GLY A 98 7.12 11.76 -4.07
C GLY A 98 8.28 10.81 -3.80
N ARG A 99 8.46 10.44 -2.53
CA ARG A 99 9.49 9.50 -2.07
C ARG A 99 9.08 8.87 -0.74
N PHE A 100 9.47 7.62 -0.52
CA PHE A 100 9.28 6.90 0.74
C PHE A 100 10.52 6.98 1.62
N ASP A 101 11.65 6.39 1.18
CA ASP A 101 12.93 6.51 1.88
C ASP A 101 14.04 7.01 0.94
N GLY A 102 14.90 7.88 1.46
CA GLY A 102 15.95 8.52 0.68
C GLY A 102 15.42 9.43 -0.44
N GLU A 103 16.34 9.92 -1.28
CA GLU A 103 16.02 10.73 -2.46
C GLU A 103 16.10 9.87 -3.72
N ARG A 104 15.12 9.99 -4.62
CA ARG A 104 15.06 9.22 -5.88
C ARG A 104 14.16 9.90 -6.91
N VAL A 105 14.16 9.36 -8.12
CA VAL A 105 13.24 9.83 -9.18
C VAL A 105 11.77 9.56 -8.81
N PRO A 106 10.84 10.41 -9.26
CA PRO A 106 9.41 10.21 -9.08
C PRO A 106 8.88 9.14 -10.04
N PHE A 107 7.81 8.43 -9.63
CA PHE A 107 7.18 7.39 -10.45
C PHE A 107 5.71 7.67 -10.73
N SER A 108 5.21 7.17 -11.86
CA SER A 108 3.81 7.35 -12.25
C SER A 108 2.89 6.44 -11.43
N ALA A 109 2.22 7.01 -10.43
CA ALA A 109 1.18 6.33 -9.65
C ALA A 109 -0.08 7.20 -9.56
N ILE A 110 -1.27 6.61 -9.76
CA ILE A 110 -2.55 7.32 -9.78
C ILE A 110 -3.53 6.67 -8.81
N SER A 111 -4.07 7.48 -7.90
CA SER A 111 -5.13 7.07 -6.99
C SER A 111 -6.50 7.35 -7.62
N LEU A 112 -7.30 6.30 -7.83
CA LEU A 112 -8.55 6.38 -8.59
C LEU A 112 -9.71 7.01 -7.82
N HIS A 113 -9.57 7.32 -6.53
CA HIS A 113 -10.60 8.07 -5.79
C HIS A 113 -10.26 9.55 -5.59
N ALA A 114 -9.05 9.99 -5.96
CA ALA A 114 -8.56 11.32 -5.59
C ALA A 114 -9.22 12.46 -6.37
N GLU A 115 -9.60 12.24 -7.65
CA GLU A 115 -10.27 13.27 -8.45
C GLU A 115 -11.78 13.23 -8.21
N SER A 116 -12.25 14.13 -7.33
CA SER A 116 -13.63 14.14 -6.87
C SER A 116 -14.66 14.35 -7.99
N SER A 117 -14.33 15.10 -9.04
CA SER A 117 -15.29 15.39 -10.13
C SER A 117 -15.57 14.12 -10.94
N ALA A 118 -14.53 13.35 -11.27
CA ALA A 118 -14.62 12.07 -11.95
C ALA A 118 -15.36 11.06 -11.09
N VAL A 119 -15.00 10.92 -9.81
CA VAL A 119 -15.68 9.99 -8.89
C VAL A 119 -17.18 10.29 -8.83
N THR A 120 -17.55 11.56 -8.62
CA THR A 120 -18.96 11.95 -8.46
C THR A 120 -19.73 11.87 -9.77
N ALA A 121 -19.16 12.30 -10.90
CA ALA A 121 -19.80 12.18 -12.21
C ALA A 121 -20.03 10.71 -12.60
N ILE A 122 -19.02 9.84 -12.39
CA ILE A 122 -19.15 8.43 -12.73
C ILE A 122 -20.19 7.74 -11.83
N ALA A 123 -20.15 8.03 -10.52
CA ALA A 123 -21.13 7.49 -9.59
C ALA A 123 -22.56 7.91 -9.94
N ASN A 124 -22.77 9.19 -10.30
CA ASN A 124 -24.07 9.72 -10.69
C ASN A 124 -24.59 9.11 -12.00
N ASP A 125 -23.73 9.01 -13.01
CA ASP A 125 -24.16 8.68 -14.38
C ASP A 125 -24.17 7.17 -14.67
N TYR A 126 -23.33 6.39 -13.98
CA TYR A 126 -23.12 4.94 -14.24
C TYR A 126 -23.29 4.05 -13.00
N GLY A 127 -23.46 4.66 -11.82
CA GLY A 127 -23.52 3.96 -10.54
C GLY A 127 -22.15 3.83 -9.87
N TYR A 128 -22.15 3.76 -8.53
CA TYR A 128 -20.93 3.71 -7.72
C TYR A 128 -20.05 2.49 -8.03
N ASP A 129 -20.65 1.38 -8.47
CA ASP A 129 -19.97 0.17 -8.91
C ASP A 129 -19.02 0.39 -10.11
N GLU A 130 -19.20 1.44 -10.91
CA GLU A 130 -18.36 1.72 -12.09
C GLU A 130 -17.24 2.72 -11.83
N VAL A 131 -17.20 3.33 -10.64
CA VAL A 131 -16.29 4.46 -10.30
C VAL A 131 -14.84 4.13 -10.63
N PHE A 132 -14.36 2.95 -10.24
CA PHE A 132 -12.98 2.54 -10.49
C PHE A 132 -12.81 1.89 -11.87
N ALA A 133 -13.72 1.01 -12.27
CA ALA A 133 -13.64 0.30 -13.54
C ALA A 133 -13.55 1.25 -14.74
N ARG A 134 -14.32 2.34 -14.74
CA ARG A 134 -14.27 3.32 -15.82
C ARG A 134 -12.95 4.09 -15.88
N GLN A 135 -12.36 4.39 -14.73
CA GLN A 135 -11.06 5.04 -14.65
C GLN A 135 -9.91 4.08 -15.04
N VAL A 136 -10.00 2.80 -14.67
CA VAL A 136 -9.09 1.76 -15.17
C VAL A 136 -9.12 1.70 -16.71
N ARG A 137 -10.31 1.71 -17.32
CA ARG A 137 -10.47 1.74 -18.79
C ARG A 137 -9.87 2.99 -19.43
N ALA A 138 -9.97 4.14 -18.77
CA ALA A 138 -9.44 5.40 -19.30
C ALA A 138 -7.90 5.49 -19.19
N HIS A 139 -7.37 5.17 -18.00
CA HIS A 139 -5.98 5.45 -17.65
C HIS A 139 -5.03 4.27 -17.83
N GLY A 140 -5.52 3.04 -17.70
CA GLY A 140 -4.70 1.84 -17.69
C GLY A 140 -4.18 1.45 -19.08
N ARG A 141 -2.97 0.91 -19.13
CA ARG A 141 -2.31 0.39 -20.33
C ARG A 141 -1.73 -1.00 -20.05
N SER A 142 -1.56 -1.79 -21.12
CA SER A 142 -0.96 -3.13 -21.01
C SER A 142 0.39 -3.07 -20.29
N GLY A 143 0.58 -3.94 -19.31
CA GLY A 143 1.80 -4.00 -18.49
C GLY A 143 1.78 -3.13 -17.23
N ASP A 144 0.79 -2.23 -17.08
CA ASP A 144 0.57 -1.51 -15.83
C ASP A 144 0.18 -2.46 -14.68
N VAL A 145 0.17 -1.93 -13.47
CA VAL A 145 -0.29 -2.64 -12.27
C VAL A 145 -1.51 -1.91 -11.69
N LEU A 146 -2.52 -2.67 -11.28
CA LEU A 146 -3.66 -2.19 -10.50
C LEU A 146 -3.62 -2.81 -9.09
N MET A 147 -3.45 -1.96 -8.08
CA MET A 147 -3.53 -2.34 -6.66
C MET A 147 -4.94 -2.04 -6.11
N LEU A 148 -5.62 -3.07 -5.60
CA LEU A 148 -6.96 -2.97 -5.04
C LEU A 148 -6.94 -3.28 -3.54
N LEU A 149 -7.42 -2.35 -2.72
CA LEU A 149 -7.44 -2.47 -1.27
C LEU A 149 -8.88 -2.64 -0.76
N SER A 150 -9.17 -3.76 -0.11
CA SER A 150 -10.49 -4.06 0.43
C SER A 150 -10.44 -4.98 1.65
N THR A 151 -10.71 -4.43 2.84
CA THR A 151 -10.78 -5.24 4.06
C THR A 151 -11.81 -6.38 4.00
N SER A 152 -12.86 -6.25 3.20
CA SER A 152 -13.87 -7.30 3.00
C SER A 152 -13.61 -8.20 1.79
N GLY A 153 -12.86 -7.71 0.79
CA GLY A 153 -12.69 -8.38 -0.50
C GLY A 153 -13.97 -8.52 -1.33
N LYS A 154 -15.04 -7.78 -1.01
CA LYS A 154 -16.39 -7.96 -1.58
C LYS A 154 -16.95 -6.73 -2.28
N SER A 155 -16.22 -5.62 -2.31
CA SER A 155 -16.73 -4.34 -2.84
C SER A 155 -16.98 -4.43 -4.36
N PRO A 156 -18.23 -4.24 -4.84
CA PRO A 156 -18.54 -4.40 -6.27
C PRO A 156 -17.71 -3.49 -7.18
N ASN A 157 -17.45 -2.25 -6.75
CA ASN A 157 -16.64 -1.30 -7.50
C ASN A 157 -15.18 -1.73 -7.72
N LEU A 158 -14.60 -2.47 -6.77
CA LEU A 158 -13.25 -3.04 -6.90
C LEU A 158 -13.27 -4.30 -7.77
N LEU A 159 -14.30 -5.14 -7.65
CA LEU A 159 -14.47 -6.32 -8.51
C LEU A 159 -14.61 -5.93 -9.98
N ARG A 160 -15.39 -4.89 -10.29
CA ARG A 160 -15.48 -4.36 -11.66
C ARG A 160 -14.17 -3.74 -12.15
N ALA A 161 -13.36 -3.19 -11.24
CA ALA A 161 -12.05 -2.67 -11.58
C ALA A 161 -11.07 -3.79 -11.94
N ALA A 162 -11.06 -4.89 -11.19
CA ALA A 162 -10.27 -6.08 -11.51
C ALA A 162 -10.66 -6.65 -12.89
N GLU A 163 -11.96 -6.79 -13.16
CA GLU A 163 -12.46 -7.25 -14.46
C GLU A 163 -12.03 -6.33 -15.62
N ALA A 164 -12.10 -5.01 -15.41
CA ALA A 164 -11.66 -4.03 -16.39
C ALA A 164 -10.14 -4.11 -16.66
N ALA A 165 -9.34 -4.35 -15.63
CA ALA A 165 -7.89 -4.51 -15.73
C ALA A 165 -7.49 -5.77 -16.50
N ALA A 166 -8.14 -6.90 -16.22
CA ALA A 166 -7.91 -8.16 -16.93
C ALA A 166 -8.10 -8.01 -18.45
N LYS A 167 -9.15 -7.28 -18.88
CA LYS A 167 -9.41 -6.98 -20.30
C LYS A 167 -8.34 -6.11 -20.98
N LEU A 168 -7.48 -5.45 -20.21
CA LEU A 168 -6.44 -4.53 -20.69
C LEU A 168 -5.02 -5.08 -20.52
N ASN A 169 -4.86 -6.34 -20.09
CA ASN A 169 -3.56 -6.94 -19.73
C ASN A 169 -2.82 -6.11 -18.67
N ILE A 170 -3.57 -5.63 -17.67
CA ILE A 170 -3.03 -4.97 -16.48
C ILE A 170 -2.92 -6.03 -15.40
N THR A 171 -1.77 -6.11 -14.74
CA THR A 171 -1.57 -7.02 -13.61
C THR A 171 -2.33 -6.51 -12.40
N THR A 172 -3.04 -7.38 -11.72
CA THR A 172 -3.95 -7.06 -10.62
C THR A 172 -3.48 -7.64 -9.31
N TRP A 173 -3.27 -6.78 -8.33
CA TRP A 173 -2.89 -7.14 -6.98
C TRP A 173 -3.98 -6.73 -6.00
N ALA A 174 -4.24 -7.58 -5.00
CA ALA A 174 -5.21 -7.29 -3.95
C ALA A 174 -4.57 -7.30 -2.55
N LEU A 175 -4.77 -6.24 -1.78
CA LEU A 175 -4.63 -6.27 -0.32
C LEU A 175 -6.01 -6.43 0.29
N THR A 176 -6.26 -7.56 0.94
CA THR A 176 -7.57 -7.85 1.55
C THR A 176 -7.48 -8.09 3.05
N GLY A 177 -8.64 -8.14 3.73
CA GLY A 177 -8.72 -8.83 5.01
C GLY A 177 -8.67 -10.35 4.81
N VAL A 178 -9.28 -11.09 5.73
CA VAL A 178 -9.34 -12.56 5.70
C VAL A 178 -9.84 -13.07 4.35
N GLY A 179 -9.14 -14.05 3.79
CA GLY A 179 -9.57 -14.78 2.59
C GLY A 179 -9.79 -16.28 2.82
N PRO A 180 -10.15 -17.04 1.77
CA PRO A 180 -10.41 -16.56 0.42
C PRO A 180 -11.66 -15.67 0.34
N ASN A 181 -11.70 -14.75 -0.62
CA ASN A 181 -12.81 -13.85 -0.88
C ASN A 181 -12.91 -13.51 -2.38
N PRO A 182 -14.02 -12.89 -2.86
CA PRO A 182 -14.20 -12.63 -4.29
C PRO A 182 -13.08 -11.82 -4.95
N LEU A 183 -12.47 -10.87 -4.22
CA LEU A 183 -11.38 -10.06 -4.78
C LEU A 183 -10.07 -10.84 -4.89
N THR A 184 -9.76 -11.73 -3.94
CA THR A 184 -8.59 -12.62 -4.05
C THR A 184 -8.71 -13.61 -5.21
N GLU A 185 -9.93 -13.98 -5.59
CA GLU A 185 -10.19 -14.86 -6.74
C GLU A 185 -10.16 -14.11 -8.08
N ALA A 186 -10.49 -12.81 -8.06
CA ALA A 186 -10.58 -11.98 -9.25
C ALA A 186 -9.24 -11.34 -9.66
N CYS A 187 -8.27 -11.24 -8.74
CA CYS A 187 -6.95 -10.67 -8.99
C CYS A 187 -5.91 -11.76 -9.29
N ASP A 188 -4.82 -11.38 -9.98
CA ASP A 188 -3.71 -12.29 -10.30
C ASP A 188 -2.99 -12.75 -9.03
N GLU A 189 -2.80 -11.85 -8.07
CA GLU A 189 -2.16 -12.12 -6.78
C GLU A 189 -2.86 -11.36 -5.65
N ALA A 190 -2.76 -11.90 -4.43
CA ALA A 190 -3.32 -11.25 -3.25
C ALA A 190 -2.49 -11.50 -2.00
N VAL A 191 -2.47 -10.50 -1.11
CA VAL A 191 -2.02 -10.62 0.28
C VAL A 191 -3.22 -10.44 1.19
N MET A 192 -3.44 -11.41 2.07
CA MET A 192 -4.59 -11.46 2.98
C MET A 192 -4.15 -11.13 4.39
N VAL A 193 -4.82 -10.17 5.04
CA VAL A 193 -4.53 -9.78 6.41
C VAL A 193 -5.55 -10.41 7.35
N ASP A 194 -5.09 -11.31 8.23
CA ASP A 194 -5.93 -12.05 9.15
C ASP A 194 -6.31 -11.19 10.37
N ALA A 195 -7.24 -10.26 10.17
CA ALA A 195 -7.66 -9.35 11.22
C ALA A 195 -9.08 -8.78 11.02
N LEU A 196 -9.62 -8.15 12.07
CA LEU A 196 -10.82 -7.32 11.96
C LEU A 196 -10.57 -6.14 11.01
N SER A 197 -11.62 -5.55 10.44
CA SER A 197 -11.49 -4.55 9.37
C SER A 197 -10.61 -3.35 9.73
N ALA A 198 -10.62 -2.88 10.98
CA ALA A 198 -9.76 -1.78 11.43
C ALA A 198 -8.28 -2.21 11.48
N ASN A 199 -7.97 -3.36 12.07
CA ASN A 199 -6.61 -3.90 12.08
C ASN A 199 -6.13 -4.37 10.69
N ALA A 200 -7.05 -4.75 9.80
CA ALA A 200 -6.73 -5.06 8.41
C ALA A 200 -6.26 -3.81 7.65
N GLN A 201 -6.84 -2.63 7.92
CA GLN A 201 -6.35 -1.34 7.40
C GLN A 201 -4.95 -1.02 7.94
N GLU A 202 -4.73 -1.18 9.24
CA GLU A 202 -3.39 -1.05 9.83
C GLU A 202 -2.37 -2.00 9.15
N GLY A 203 -2.77 -3.25 8.92
CA GLY A 203 -1.98 -4.23 8.19
C GLY A 203 -1.75 -3.86 6.72
N HIS A 204 -2.74 -3.29 6.03
CA HIS A 204 -2.59 -2.79 4.65
C HIS A 204 -1.52 -1.70 4.61
N LEU A 205 -1.55 -0.72 5.51
CA LEU A 205 -0.51 0.31 5.58
C LEU A 205 0.88 -0.28 5.82
N ILE A 206 1.00 -1.26 6.72
CA ILE A 206 2.27 -1.96 6.98
C ILE A 206 2.76 -2.69 5.73
N ALA A 207 1.86 -3.40 5.03
CA ALA A 207 2.18 -4.11 3.79
C ALA A 207 2.66 -3.15 2.69
N LEU A 208 2.00 -1.99 2.55
CA LEU A 208 2.39 -0.94 1.62
C LEU A 208 3.79 -0.41 1.92
N HIS A 209 4.10 -0.10 3.19
CA HIS A 209 5.44 0.36 3.58
C HIS A 209 6.51 -0.72 3.37
N ALA A 210 6.20 -1.98 3.67
CA ALA A 210 7.12 -3.10 3.43
C ALA A 210 7.41 -3.28 1.93
N MET A 211 6.39 -3.17 1.07
CA MET A 211 6.54 -3.17 -0.38
C MET A 211 7.37 -1.97 -0.86
N CYS A 212 7.13 -0.77 -0.34
CA CYS A 212 7.92 0.43 -0.66
C CYS A 212 9.41 0.28 -0.28
N ARG A 213 9.73 -0.37 0.85
CA ARG A 213 11.13 -0.70 1.22
C ARG A 213 11.81 -1.56 0.13
N ALA A 214 11.13 -2.61 -0.32
CA ALA A 214 11.67 -3.49 -1.36
C ALA A 214 11.77 -2.77 -2.73
N PHE A 215 10.78 -1.95 -3.05
CA PHE A 215 10.75 -1.10 -4.24
C PHE A 215 11.95 -0.14 -4.29
N ASP A 216 12.17 0.65 -3.25
CA ASP A 216 13.25 1.65 -3.20
C ASP A 216 14.63 0.98 -3.26
N LEU A 217 14.79 -0.18 -2.63
CA LEU A 217 16.01 -0.99 -2.72
C LEU A 217 16.32 -1.41 -4.17
N GLU A 218 15.33 -1.87 -4.93
CA GLU A 218 15.51 -2.25 -6.34
C GLU A 218 15.80 -1.03 -7.23
N VAL A 219 15.11 0.08 -7.03
CA VAL A 219 15.38 1.34 -7.75
C VAL A 219 16.81 1.82 -7.51
N GLY A 220 17.29 1.75 -6.26
CA GLY A 220 18.66 2.10 -5.90
C GLY A 220 19.70 1.21 -6.58
N ARG A 221 19.48 -0.11 -6.62
CA ARG A 221 20.37 -1.07 -7.30
C ARG A 221 20.50 -0.78 -8.80
N ARG A 222 19.39 -0.50 -9.48
CA ARG A 222 19.37 -0.22 -10.94
C ARG A 222 20.08 1.09 -11.26
N SER A 223 19.81 2.13 -10.47
CA SER A 223 20.46 3.44 -10.62
C SER A 223 21.99 3.35 -10.47
N ALA A 224 22.48 2.52 -9.54
CA ALA A 224 23.91 2.29 -9.36
C ALA A 224 24.55 1.52 -10.53
N VAL A 225 23.84 0.54 -11.10
CA VAL A 225 24.29 -0.21 -12.29
C VAL A 225 24.41 0.72 -13.50
N ASP A 226 23.40 1.55 -13.75
CA ASP A 226 23.39 2.49 -14.87
C ASP A 226 24.53 3.51 -14.76
N ALA A 227 24.75 4.06 -13.56
CA ALA A 227 25.89 4.95 -13.28
C ALA A 227 27.25 4.26 -13.47
N GLY A 228 27.35 2.97 -13.13
CA GLY A 228 28.54 2.15 -13.33
C GLY A 228 28.85 1.89 -14.80
N LEU A 229 27.83 1.63 -15.61
CA LEU A 229 27.93 1.45 -17.07
C LEU A 229 28.35 2.75 -17.77
N GLN A 230 27.77 3.89 -17.39
CA GLN A 230 28.13 5.20 -17.93
C GLN A 230 29.60 5.56 -17.66
N LYS A 231 30.11 5.29 -16.44
CA LYS A 231 31.52 5.52 -16.09
C LYS A 231 32.49 4.63 -16.88
N ARG A 232 32.06 3.44 -17.32
CA ARG A 232 32.87 2.52 -18.14
C ARG A 232 32.84 2.86 -19.63
N GLY A 233 31.73 3.41 -20.12
CA GLY A 233 31.57 3.84 -21.53
C GLY A 233 32.17 5.22 -21.84
N GLY A 234 32.46 6.05 -20.84
CA GLY A 234 33.03 7.40 -20.99
C GLY A 234 34.57 7.48 -21.10
N ARG A 235 35.25 6.34 -21.31
CA ARG A 235 36.69 6.30 -21.68
C ARG A 235 36.81 5.78 -23.12
N ALA A 236 36.52 6.63 -24.09
CA ALA A 236 36.90 6.47 -25.48
C ALA A 236 37.22 7.85 -26.06
#